data_AF-A0A1R3U779-F1
#
_entry.id   AF-A0A1R3U779-F1
#
_cell.length_a   1.000
_cell.length_b   1.000
_cell.length_c   1.000
_cell.angle_alpha   90.00
_cell.angle_beta   90.00
_cell.angle_gamma   90.00
#
_symmetry.space_group_name_H-M   'P 1'
#
loop_
_entity.id
_entity.type
_entity.pdbx_description
1 polymer ?
#
loop_
_entity_poly.entity_id
_entity_poly.type
_entity_poly.pdbx_seq_one_letter_code
_entity_poly.pdbx_strand_id
1 'polypeptide(L)'
;MPQKSKIDKALISMLSKAVTATADEDGWVNLGAVGSHVAKQSPEFDSRNYGFARLSDLVEATGKFDIDRSGRTQKGVLIHLKTVPTTTKK
;
A
#
# COMPACT_ATOMS: atom_id res chain seq x y z
N MET A 1 -22.06 -15.44 1.67
CA MET A 1 -20.84 -14.83 2.28
C MET A 1 -20.54 -13.52 1.56
N PRO A 2 -20.51 -12.38 2.24
CA PRO A 2 -19.86 -11.21 1.68
C PRO A 2 -18.99 -10.47 2.73
N GLN A 3 -17.67 -10.48 2.58
CA GLN A 3 -16.80 -9.52 3.28
C GLN A 3 -16.85 -8.21 2.51
N LYS A 4 -17.94 -7.48 2.72
CA LYS A 4 -18.24 -6.18 2.12
C LYS A 4 -17.60 -5.11 3.00
N SER A 5 -16.28 -5.09 3.07
CA SER A 5 -15.63 -4.40 4.17
C SER A 5 -14.81 -3.22 3.68
N LYS A 6 -15.34 -2.03 4.02
CA LYS A 6 -14.63 -0.75 4.04
C LYS A 6 -13.21 -0.98 4.55
N ILE A 7 -12.20 -0.40 3.90
CA ILE A 7 -10.79 -0.42 4.32
C ILE A 7 -10.66 -0.57 5.86
N ASP A 8 -10.40 -1.80 6.31
CA ASP A 8 -10.41 -2.11 7.73
C ASP A 8 -9.06 -1.81 8.37
N LYS A 9 -9.05 -1.63 9.71
CA LYS A 9 -7.79 -1.50 10.45
C LYS A 9 -6.85 -2.70 10.25
N ALA A 10 -7.40 -3.90 10.04
CA ALA A 10 -6.61 -5.09 9.76
C ALA A 10 -5.80 -4.93 8.45
N LEU A 11 -6.44 -4.44 7.38
CA LEU A 11 -5.78 -4.15 6.11
C LEU A 11 -4.68 -3.09 6.29
N ILE A 12 -4.99 -1.99 6.98
CA ILE A 12 -4.01 -0.92 7.23
C ILE A 12 -2.81 -1.44 8.03
N SER A 13 -3.06 -2.26 9.06
CA SER A 13 -2.01 -2.85 9.89
C SER A 13 -1.14 -3.81 9.09
N MET A 14 -1.75 -4.63 8.24
CA MET A 14 -1.04 -5.55 7.36
C MET A 14 -0.17 -4.81 6.33
N LEU A 15 -0.74 -3.81 5.64
CA LEU A 15 0.00 -2.98 4.70
C LEU A 15 1.14 -2.24 5.40
N SER A 16 0.91 -1.70 6.60
CA SER A 16 1.95 -1.04 7.39
C SER A 16 3.08 -1.99 7.73
N LYS A 17 2.78 -3.21 8.16
CA LYS A 17 3.80 -4.24 8.45
C LYS A 17 4.57 -4.62 7.19
N ALA A 18 3.88 -4.84 6.08
CA ALA A 18 4.52 -5.18 4.81
C ALA A 18 5.43 -4.06 4.33
N VAL A 19 4.97 -2.80 4.38
CA VAL A 19 5.79 -1.62 4.06
C VAL A 19 6.98 -1.54 5.00
N THR A 20 6.81 -1.58 6.33
CA THR A 20 7.95 -1.54 7.26
C THR A 20 8.93 -2.70 7.08
N ALA A 21 8.45 -3.90 6.71
CA ALA A 21 9.30 -5.07 6.46
C ALA A 21 10.05 -5.02 5.11
N THR A 22 9.58 -4.18 4.18
CA THR A 22 10.18 -4.01 2.84
C THR A 22 10.71 -2.60 2.60
N ALA A 23 10.64 -1.74 3.62
CA ALA A 23 11.18 -0.39 3.66
C ALA A 23 12.69 -0.44 3.72
N ASP A 24 13.31 0.16 2.71
CA ASP A 24 14.72 0.50 2.69
C ASP A 24 14.97 1.75 3.55
N GLU A 25 16.24 2.16 3.63
CA GLU A 25 16.73 3.28 4.44
C GLU A 25 16.04 4.62 4.11
N ASP A 26 15.58 4.79 2.86
CA ASP A 26 14.82 5.96 2.39
C ASP A 26 13.32 5.94 2.81
N GLY A 27 12.82 4.84 3.38
CA GLY A 27 11.42 4.68 3.77
C GLY A 27 10.44 4.49 2.61
N TRP A 28 10.94 4.46 1.37
CA TRP A 28 10.18 4.17 0.16
C TRP A 28 10.26 2.69 -0.20
N VAL A 29 9.16 2.16 -0.72
CA VAL A 29 9.02 0.74 -1.03
C VAL A 29 8.40 0.53 -2.39
N ASN A 30 8.88 -0.45 -3.14
CA ASN A 30 8.21 -0.85 -4.38
C ASN A 30 6.86 -1.53 -4.09
N LEU A 31 5.77 -1.01 -4.66
CA LEU A 31 4.43 -1.58 -4.54
C LEU A 31 4.38 -3.05 -4.98
N GLY A 32 5.17 -3.44 -5.99
CA GLY A 32 5.28 -4.83 -6.42
C GLY A 32 5.92 -5.72 -5.35
N ALA A 33 6.91 -5.20 -4.61
CA ALA A 33 7.50 -5.90 -3.46
C ALA A 33 6.48 -6.03 -2.32
N VAL A 34 5.74 -4.95 -2.01
CA VAL A 34 4.65 -4.98 -1.02
C VAL A 34 3.57 -5.96 -1.42
N GLY A 35 3.09 -5.92 -2.65
CA GLY A 35 2.08 -6.86 -3.14
C GLY A 35 2.53 -8.31 -3.05
N SER A 36 3.80 -8.59 -3.36
CA SER A 36 4.37 -9.93 -3.21
C SER A 36 4.48 -10.36 -1.73
N HIS A 37 4.85 -9.43 -0.85
CA HIS A 37 4.94 -9.69 0.59
C HIS A 37 3.56 -9.90 1.22
N VAL A 38 2.59 -9.06 0.84
CA VAL A 38 1.19 -9.15 1.25
C VAL A 38 0.57 -10.45 0.79
N ALA A 39 0.77 -10.86 -0.47
CA ALA A 39 0.27 -12.13 -0.97
C ALA A 39 0.85 -13.35 -0.22
N LYS A 40 2.10 -13.25 0.27
CA LYS A 40 2.72 -14.28 1.11
C LYS A 40 2.17 -14.29 2.54
N GLN A 41 1.95 -13.11 3.14
CA GLN A 41 1.42 -13.00 4.50
C GLN A 41 -0.08 -13.27 4.60
N SER A 42 -0.84 -12.85 3.60
CA SER A 42 -2.29 -13.07 3.52
C SER A 42 -2.66 -13.42 2.08
N PRO A 43 -2.61 -14.70 1.71
CA PRO A 43 -3.02 -15.16 0.37
C PRO A 43 -4.53 -14.95 0.11
N GLU A 44 -5.31 -14.75 1.17
CA GLU A 44 -6.73 -14.38 1.12
C GLU A 44 -6.98 -12.91 0.75
N PHE A 45 -5.94 -12.07 0.77
CA PHE A 45 -6.06 -10.66 0.46
C PHE A 45 -6.21 -10.46 -1.05
N ASP A 46 -7.33 -9.84 -1.46
CA ASP A 46 -7.58 -9.47 -2.85
C ASP A 46 -8.15 -8.05 -2.92
N SER A 47 -7.52 -7.18 -3.73
CA SER A 47 -7.95 -5.78 -3.89
C SER A 47 -9.36 -5.65 -4.50
N ARG A 48 -9.80 -6.65 -5.27
CA ARG A 48 -11.12 -6.68 -5.90
C ARG A 48 -12.24 -6.85 -4.86
N ASN A 49 -11.96 -7.53 -3.74
CA ASN A 49 -12.91 -7.65 -2.63
C ASN A 49 -13.24 -6.29 -2.00
N TYR A 50 -12.32 -5.33 -2.12
CA TYR A 50 -12.47 -3.96 -1.64
C TYR A 50 -13.01 -3.00 -2.70
N GLY A 51 -13.27 -3.47 -3.93
CA GLY A 51 -13.74 -2.64 -5.04
C GLY A 51 -12.64 -1.90 -5.82
N PHE A 52 -11.37 -2.27 -5.62
CA PHE A 52 -10.23 -1.63 -6.29
C PHE A 52 -9.63 -2.56 -7.35
N ALA A 53 -9.39 -2.02 -8.56
CA ALA A 53 -8.80 -2.79 -9.66
C ALA A 53 -7.31 -3.09 -9.44
N ARG A 54 -6.63 -2.29 -8.62
CA ARG A 54 -5.18 -2.38 -8.36
C ARG A 54 -4.89 -2.15 -6.89
N LEU A 55 -3.83 -2.79 -6.39
CA LEU A 55 -3.33 -2.59 -5.02
C LEU A 55 -2.95 -1.13 -4.77
N SER A 56 -2.39 -0.43 -5.77
CA SER A 56 -2.06 1.00 -5.65
C SER A 56 -3.29 1.81 -5.28
N ASP A 57 -4.41 1.58 -5.94
CA ASP A 57 -5.64 2.35 -5.76
C ASP A 57 -6.23 2.10 -4.36
N LEU A 58 -6.18 0.83 -3.90
CA LEU A 58 -6.57 0.48 -2.54
C LEU A 58 -5.67 1.15 -1.49
N VAL A 59 -4.36 1.07 -1.66
CA VAL A 59 -3.36 1.63 -0.73
C VAL A 59 -3.53 3.16 -0.65
N GLU A 60 -3.76 3.82 -1.78
CA GLU A 60 -4.03 5.26 -1.87
C GLU A 60 -5.33 5.63 -1.16
N ALA A 61 -6.39 4.85 -1.40
CA ALA A 61 -7.69 5.04 -0.77
C ALA A 61 -7.67 4.86 0.75
N THR A 62 -6.68 4.15 1.31
CA THR A 62 -6.52 4.08 2.77
C THR A 62 -6.13 5.42 3.39
N GLY A 63 -5.57 6.35 2.60
CA GLY A 63 -5.11 7.67 3.03
C GLY A 63 -3.90 7.66 3.99
N LYS A 64 -3.44 6.49 4.42
CA LYS A 64 -2.32 6.28 5.36
C LYS A 64 -0.97 6.09 4.67
N PHE A 65 -1.00 5.83 3.37
CA PHE A 65 0.17 5.66 2.54
C PHE A 65 0.13 6.69 1.43
N ASP A 66 1.29 6.96 0.87
CA ASP A 66 1.43 7.89 -0.22
C ASP A 66 2.20 7.20 -1.34
N ILE A 67 1.74 7.47 -2.56
CA ILE A 67 2.02 6.65 -3.72
C ILE A 67 2.68 7.52 -4.76
N ASP A 68 3.92 7.19 -5.07
CA ASP A 68 4.65 7.81 -6.14
C ASP A 68 4.59 6.91 -7.38
N ARG A 69 3.82 7.36 -8.37
CA ARG A 69 3.73 6.73 -9.70
C ARG A 69 4.73 7.36 -10.67
N SER A 70 5.71 8.14 -10.19
CA SER A 70 6.55 9.01 -11.03
C SER A 70 7.42 8.27 -12.04
N GLY A 71 7.53 6.93 -11.98
CA GLY A 71 8.32 6.19 -12.96
C GLY A 71 9.81 6.57 -12.99
N ARG A 72 10.32 7.24 -11.94
CA ARG A 72 11.75 7.61 -11.80
C ARG A 72 12.66 6.39 -11.88
N THR A 73 12.15 5.24 -11.46
CA THR A 73 12.68 3.93 -11.85
C THR A 73 11.75 3.33 -12.89
N GLN A 74 12.33 2.96 -14.02
CA GLN A 74 11.73 2.52 -15.27
C GLN A 74 10.72 1.34 -15.18
N LYS A 75 10.40 0.79 -14.00
CA LYS A 75 9.42 -0.31 -13.81
C LYS A 75 8.75 -0.37 -12.42
N GLY A 76 8.22 0.73 -11.83
CA GLY A 76 7.48 0.56 -10.58
C GLY A 76 6.69 1.74 -10.04
N VAL A 77 5.66 1.40 -9.26
CA VAL A 77 4.97 2.32 -8.35
C VAL A 77 5.66 2.19 -6.99
N LEU A 78 6.05 3.32 -6.39
CA LEU A 78 6.60 3.35 -5.04
C LEU A 78 5.51 3.76 -4.05
N ILE A 79 5.58 3.23 -2.83
CA ILE A 79 4.73 3.61 -1.72
C ILE A 79 5.56 3.94 -0.49
N HIS A 80 5.12 4.90 0.29
CA HIS A 80 5.67 5.20 1.62
C HIS A 80 4.56 5.32 2.65
N LEU A 81 4.89 4.99 3.90
CA LEU A 81 4.00 5.21 5.04
C LEU A 81 3.96 6.72 5.35
N LYS A 82 2.77 7.33 5.29
CA LYS A 82 2.58 8.69 5.80
C LYS A 82 2.61 8.66 7.33
N THR A 83 3.80 8.68 7.88
CA THR A 83 4.05 9.17 9.23
C THR A 83 3.87 10.69 9.19
N VAL A 84 2.69 11.21 9.53
CA VAL A 84 2.49 12.66 9.61
C VAL A 84 3.44 13.27 10.66
N PRO A 85 3.98 14.50 10.48
CA PRO A 85 3.50 15.55 9.58
C PRO A 85 4.59 16.27 8.74
N THR A 86 4.42 16.36 7.42
CA THR A 86 5.00 17.49 6.67
C THR A 86 4.09 17.93 5.52
N THR A 87 3.80 19.22 5.56
CA THR A 87 3.10 20.04 4.58
C THR A 87 3.68 19.87 3.16
N THR A 88 2.83 19.92 2.14
CA THR A 88 2.97 20.83 0.98
C THR A 88 1.73 20.64 0.09
N LYS A 89 0.69 21.43 0.39
CA LYS A 89 -0.14 22.00 -0.66
C LYS A 89 0.73 23.01 -1.41
N LYS A 90 0.70 22.96 -2.74
CA LYS A 90 1.11 24.08 -3.59
C LYS A 90 -0.09 24.53 -4.39
#